data_AF-A0A4Q9GYX0-F1
#
_entry.id   AF-A0A4Q9GYX0-F1
#
_cell.length_a   1.000
_cell.length_b   1.000
_cell.length_c   1.000
_cell.angle_alpha   90.00
_cell.angle_beta   90.00
_cell.angle_gamma   90.00
#
_symmetry.space_group_name_H-M   'P 1'
#
loop_
_entity.id
_entity.type
_entity.pdbx_description
1 polymer ?
#
loop_
_entity_poly.entity_id
_entity_poly.type
_entity_poly.pdbx_seq_one_letter_code
_entity_poly.pdbx_strand_id
1 'polypeptide(L)' 'MTSSDVRDDTAPEPRRRKHRRVTTSPVPGSDPNPTPEPPRSSGTENDAQLKQDVPPHWG' A
#
# COMPACT_ATOMS: atom_id res chain seq x y z
N MET A 1 13.55 24.40 -45.29
CA MET A 1 12.15 24.50 -44.84
C MET A 1 11.51 23.12 -44.92
N THR A 2 11.53 22.35 -43.83
CA THR A 2 10.49 21.37 -43.50
C THR A 2 10.41 21.31 -41.99
N SER A 3 9.33 21.89 -41.48
CA SER A 3 8.92 21.90 -40.08
C SER A 3 7.94 20.76 -39.84
N SER A 4 7.75 20.43 -38.56
CA SER A 4 6.67 19.62 -37.97
C SER A 4 6.97 18.11 -37.99
N ASP A 5 6.97 17.41 -36.86
CA ASP A 5 5.85 17.27 -35.93
C ASP A 5 6.38 16.80 -34.56
N VAL A 6 6.34 17.66 -33.53
CA VAL A 6 6.53 17.25 -32.13
C VAL A 6 5.14 17.03 -31.57
N ARG A 7 4.78 15.77 -31.33
CA ARG A 7 3.52 15.43 -30.67
C ARG A 7 3.68 15.66 -29.18
N ASP A 8 3.05 16.71 -28.71
CA ASP A 8 2.87 16.98 -27.28
C ASP A 8 1.83 15.98 -26.76
N ASP A 9 2.30 14.85 -26.22
CA ASP A 9 1.47 13.86 -25.55
C ASP A 9 1.34 14.24 -24.06
N THR A 10 0.65 15.34 -23.79
CA THR A 10 0.27 15.74 -22.44
C THR A 10 -1.12 15.21 -22.13
N ALA A 11 -1.20 13.91 -21.84
CA ALA A 11 -2.41 13.30 -21.30
C ALA A 11 -2.72 13.90 -19.89
N PRO A 12 -3.97 14.35 -19.61
CA PRO A 12 -4.31 14.91 -18.32
C PRO A 12 -4.33 13.81 -17.24
N GLU A 13 -3.52 13.98 -16.19
CA GLU A 13 -3.48 13.06 -15.05
C GLU A 13 -4.86 12.99 -14.36
N PRO A 14 -5.40 11.79 -14.09
CA PRO A 14 -6.72 11.65 -13.49
C PRO A 14 -6.74 12.23 -12.08
N ARG A 15 -7.48 13.34 -11.90
CA ARG A 15 -7.69 13.98 -10.59
C ARG A 15 -8.42 13.00 -9.67
N ARG A 16 -7.67 12.34 -8.78
CA ARG A 16 -8.24 11.49 -7.73
C ARG A 16 -9.20 12.33 -6.88
N ARG A 17 -10.49 12.00 -6.89
CA ARG A 17 -11.47 12.61 -6.00
C ARG A 17 -11.01 12.37 -4.56
N LYS A 18 -10.67 13.45 -3.86
CA LYS A 18 -10.18 13.39 -2.48
C LYS A 18 -11.35 13.04 -1.57
N HIS A 19 -11.61 11.75 -1.41
CA HIS A 19 -12.53 11.27 -0.39
C HIS A 19 -11.93 11.61 0.97
N ARG A 20 -12.64 12.45 1.74
CA ARG A 20 -12.20 12.90 3.05
C ARG A 20 -12.30 11.70 4.00
N ARG A 21 -11.17 11.07 4.31
CA ARG A 21 -11.11 10.01 5.31
C ARG A 21 -11.42 10.62 6.68
N VAL A 22 -12.33 9.98 7.41
CA VAL A 22 -12.56 10.30 8.83
C VAL A 22 -11.42 9.64 9.60
N THR A 23 -10.60 10.46 10.24
CA THR A 23 -9.50 10.01 11.11
C THR A 23 -9.83 10.44 12.53
N THR A 24 -9.76 9.51 13.48
CA THR A 24 -9.89 9.80 14.91
C THR A 24 -8.62 10.50 15.40
N SER A 25 -8.76 11.57 16.18
CA SER A 25 -7.62 12.22 16.83
C SER A 25 -6.97 11.28 17.85
N PRO A 26 -5.63 11.33 18.03
CA PRO A 26 -4.95 10.60 19.10
C PRO A 26 -5.49 10.98 20.48
N VAL A 27 -5.40 10.05 21.45
CA VAL A 27 -5.77 10.30 22.84
C VAL A 27 -4.82 11.35 23.47
N PRO A 28 -5.30 12.30 24.29
CA PRO A 28 -4.43 13.27 24.97
C PRO A 28 -3.30 12.59 25.75
N GLY A 29 -2.06 13.05 25.56
CA GLY A 29 -0.87 12.45 26.15
C GLY A 29 -0.29 11.25 25.38
N SER A 30 -0.93 10.80 24.30
CA SER A 30 -0.32 9.84 23.36
C SER A 30 0.69 10.52 22.44
N ASP A 31 1.65 9.74 21.95
CA ASP A 31 2.61 10.20 20.96
C ASP A 31 1.89 10.52 19.63
N PRO A 32 1.95 11.78 19.14
CA PRO A 32 1.37 12.14 17.85
C PRO A 32 2.11 11.51 16.66
N ASN A 33 3.32 10.99 16.85
CA ASN A 33 4.14 10.38 15.80
C ASN A 33 4.65 8.99 16.23
N PRO A 34 3.78 7.97 16.26
CA PRO A 34 4.19 6.62 16.62
C PRO A 34 5.22 6.10 15.63
N THR A 35 6.13 5.26 16.12
CA THR A 35 7.10 4.59 15.25
C THR A 35 6.37 3.78 14.18
N PRO A 36 6.76 3.88 12.89
CA PRO A 36 6.12 3.14 11.82
C PRO A 36 6.16 1.63 12.06
N GLU A 37 5.07 0.96 11.75
CA GLU A 37 5.02 -0.50 11.79
C GLU A 37 6.04 -1.10 10.82
N PRO A 38 6.64 -2.25 11.17
CA PRO A 38 7.55 -2.95 10.29
C PRO A 38 6.86 -3.34 8.98
N PRO A 39 7.63 -3.49 7.88
CA PRO A 39 7.08 -3.96 6.62
C PRO A 39 6.40 -5.33 6.82
N ARG A 40 5.28 -5.52 6.13
CA ARG A 40 4.55 -6.80 6.18
C ARG A 40 5.46 -7.92 5.67
N SER A 41 5.41 -9.06 6.35
CA SER A 41 6.01 -10.31 5.90
C SER A 41 5.67 -10.63 4.44
N SER A 42 6.61 -11.27 3.73
CA SER A 42 6.34 -11.77 2.40
C SER A 42 5.20 -12.79 2.46
N GLY A 43 4.35 -12.81 1.43
CA GLY A 43 3.13 -13.65 1.42
C GLY A 43 3.38 -15.15 1.61
N THR A 44 4.62 -15.63 1.47
CA THR A 44 5.00 -17.05 1.57
C THR A 44 5.48 -17.47 2.96
N GLU A 45 5.76 -16.53 3.86
CA GLU A 45 6.26 -16.85 5.21
C GLU A 45 5.20 -17.60 6.03
N ASN A 46 3.95 -17.13 5.98
CA ASN A 46 2.84 -17.75 6.69
C ASN A 46 2.53 -19.16 6.14
N ASP A 47 2.54 -19.33 4.82
CA ASP A 47 2.34 -20.64 4.18
C ASP A 47 3.42 -21.64 4.58
N ALA A 48 4.67 -21.19 4.73
CA ALA A 48 5.77 -22.04 5.16
C ALA A 48 5.59 -22.51 6.61
N GLN A 49 5.19 -21.60 7.51
CA GLN A 49 4.88 -21.94 8.91
C GLN A 49 3.70 -22.91 8.99
N LEU A 50 2.62 -22.61 8.27
CA LEU A 50 1.41 -23.42 8.30
C LEU A 50 1.65 -24.85 7.79
N LYS A 51 2.49 -25.02 6.77
CA LYS A 51 2.94 -26.34 6.28
C LYS A 51 3.72 -27.16 7.32
N GLN A 52 4.43 -26.50 8.24
CA GLN A 52 5.13 -27.18 9.33
C GLN A 52 4.19 -27.54 10.47
N ASP A 53 3.17 -26.71 10.71
CA ASP A 53 2.24 -26.87 11.82
C ASP A 53 1.00 -27.71 11.49
N VAL A 54 0.71 -28.00 10.20
CA VAL A 54 -0.48 -28.79 9.85
C VAL A 54 -0.37 -30.25 10.28
N PRO A 55 -1.40 -30.79 10.95
CA PRO A 55 -1.45 -32.20 11.33
C PRO A 55 -1.48 -33.15 10.12
N PRO A 56 -1.03 -34.41 10.29
CA PRO A 56 -0.90 -35.38 9.19
C PRO A 56 -2.22 -35.82 8.52
N HIS A 57 -3.38 -35.45 9.07
CA HIS A 57 -4.71 -35.78 8.52
C HIS A 57 -5.34 -34.63 7.73
N TRP A 58 -4.62 -33.52 7.51
CA TRP A 58 -5.07 -32.36 6.72
C TRP A 58 -4.67 -32.41 5.23
N GLY A 59 -4.26 -33.58 4.74
CA GLY A 59 -3.91 -33.83 3.33
C GLY A 59 -4.92 -34.72 2.62
#